data_AF-F3PVR3-F1
#
_entry.id   AF-F3PVR3-F1
#
_cell.length_a   1.000
_cell.length_b   1.000
_cell.length_c   1.000
_cell.angle_alpha   90.00
_cell.angle_beta   90.00
_cell.angle_gamma   90.00
#
_symmetry.space_group_name_H-M   'P 1'
#
loop_
_entity.id
_entity.type
_entity.pdbx_description
1 polymer ?
#
loop_
_entity_poly.entity_id
_entity_poly.type
_entity_poly.pdbx_seq_one_letter_code
_entity_poly.pdbx_strand_id
1 'polypeptide(L)'
;MTDKKKSLDFILDAEKVARILFSPSHIAEGRVSPKAFRLEILRGGAEDYISVLRDEEEKLQQVSVNFKPRTQGDKIYGYTLLKANEIRELDTELENRTVTLTPKPSKNLPLHAGISLYINNKKITAKDVSSDID
;
A
#
# COMPACT_ATOMS: atom_id res chain seq x y z
N MET A 1 -16.27 -6.84 -21.05
CA MET A 1 -14.82 -6.66 -20.81
C MET A 1 -14.34 -7.92 -20.13
N THR A 2 -13.36 -8.62 -20.70
CA THR A 2 -12.90 -9.92 -20.20
C THR A 2 -12.05 -9.70 -18.94
N ASP A 3 -12.48 -10.24 -17.80
CA ASP A 3 -11.67 -10.31 -16.59
C ASP A 3 -10.38 -11.07 -16.89
N LYS A 4 -9.30 -10.34 -17.18
CA LYS A 4 -7.97 -10.94 -17.22
C LYS A 4 -7.68 -11.43 -15.81
N LYS A 5 -7.74 -12.76 -15.62
CA LYS A 5 -7.34 -13.43 -14.39
C LYS A 5 -5.96 -12.90 -13.97
N LYS A 6 -5.92 -12.17 -12.86
CA LYS A 6 -4.67 -11.58 -12.36
C LYS A 6 -3.72 -12.69 -11.92
N SER A 7 -2.46 -12.58 -12.32
CA SER A 7 -1.41 -13.50 -11.88
C SER A 7 -1.11 -13.30 -10.41
N LEU A 8 -0.97 -14.37 -9.63
CA LEU A 8 -0.54 -14.26 -8.23
C LEU A 8 0.97 -14.03 -8.10
N ASP A 9 1.73 -14.22 -9.19
CA ASP A 9 3.19 -14.23 -9.18
C ASP A 9 3.80 -12.93 -9.74
N PHE A 10 3.04 -12.15 -10.52
CA PHE A 10 3.50 -10.87 -11.06
C PHE A 10 2.37 -9.84 -11.21
N ILE A 11 2.75 -8.58 -11.37
CA ILE A 11 1.84 -7.43 -11.50
C ILE A 11 2.18 -6.70 -12.79
N LEU A 12 1.25 -6.63 -13.73
CA LEU A 12 1.47 -5.94 -15.01
C LEU A 12 1.49 -4.42 -14.81
N ASP A 13 2.25 -3.71 -15.64
CA ASP A 13 2.35 -2.24 -15.61
C ASP A 13 0.99 -1.54 -15.79
N ALA A 14 0.11 -2.12 -16.60
CA ALA A 14 -1.23 -1.60 -16.84
C ALA A 14 -2.22 -1.86 -15.68
N GLU A 15 -1.84 -2.60 -14.63
CA GLU A 15 -2.73 -2.85 -13.51
C GLU A 15 -2.89 -1.61 -12.63
N LYS A 16 -4.12 -1.40 -12.15
CA LYS A 16 -4.39 -0.55 -10.99
C LYS A 16 -4.24 -1.34 -9.70
N VAL A 17 -3.73 -0.69 -8.67
CA VAL A 17 -3.71 -1.15 -7.29
C VAL A 17 -4.38 -0.11 -6.40
N ALA A 18 -4.94 -0.53 -5.27
CA ALA A 18 -5.76 0.29 -4.39
C ALA A 18 -5.17 0.34 -2.98
N ARG A 19 -4.96 1.55 -2.47
CA ARG A 19 -4.64 1.78 -1.05
C ARG A 19 -5.92 2.04 -0.29
N ILE A 20 -6.22 1.22 0.72
CA ILE A 20 -7.36 1.46 1.63
C ILE A 20 -7.07 2.67 2.52
N LEU A 21 -8.06 3.56 2.64
CA LEU A 21 -7.97 4.83 3.36
C LEU A 21 -8.85 4.78 4.62
N PHE A 22 -8.28 5.25 5.71
CA PHE A 22 -8.93 5.34 7.01
C PHE A 22 -9.12 6.81 7.42
N SER A 23 -10.32 7.18 7.84
CA SER A 23 -10.60 8.54 8.34
C SER A 23 -10.65 8.52 9.87
N PRO A 24 -10.04 9.50 10.59
CA PRO A 24 -9.45 10.73 10.04
C PRO A 24 -7.95 10.68 9.71
N SER A 25 -7.19 9.63 10.05
CA SER A 25 -5.71 9.70 9.95
C SER A 25 -5.17 9.79 8.51
N HIS A 26 -5.82 9.13 7.55
CA HIS A 26 -5.44 9.12 6.13
C HIS A 26 -6.22 10.14 5.31
N ILE A 27 -7.23 10.80 5.89
CA ILE A 27 -8.09 11.76 5.20
C ILE A 27 -8.15 13.04 6.02
N ALA A 28 -7.53 14.09 5.50
CA ALA A 28 -7.54 15.42 6.11
C ALA A 28 -8.14 16.40 5.12
N GLU A 29 -9.16 17.17 5.54
CA GLU A 29 -9.77 18.22 4.72
C GLU A 29 -10.24 17.74 3.33
N GLY A 30 -10.76 16.50 3.26
CA GLY A 30 -11.22 15.89 2.01
C GLY A 30 -10.11 15.43 1.07
N ARG A 31 -8.84 15.43 1.50
CA ARG A 31 -7.68 14.99 0.73
C ARG A 31 -6.99 13.79 1.37
N VAL A 32 -6.32 12.99 0.54
CA VAL A 32 -5.48 11.88 1.03
C VAL A 32 -4.26 12.46 1.71
N SER A 33 -4.14 12.20 3.02
CA SER A 33 -3.00 12.60 3.83
C SER A 33 -1.76 11.77 3.48
N PRO A 34 -0.54 12.35 3.49
CA PRO A 34 0.70 11.58 3.37
C PRO A 34 0.82 10.41 4.36
N LYS A 35 0.14 10.51 5.52
CA LYS A 35 0.06 9.40 6.50
C LYS A 35 -0.49 8.12 5.89
N ALA A 36 -1.32 8.19 4.86
CA ALA A 36 -1.85 7.02 4.15
C ALA A 36 -0.75 6.12 3.54
N PHE A 37 0.44 6.68 3.30
CA PHE A 37 1.59 6.03 2.66
C PHE A 37 2.80 5.90 3.59
N ARG A 38 2.62 6.07 4.91
CA ARG A 38 3.69 5.88 5.89
C ARG A 38 3.73 4.42 6.37
N LEU A 39 4.94 3.90 6.59
CA LEU A 39 5.17 2.62 7.26
C LEU A 39 5.00 2.78 8.77
N GLU A 40 4.31 1.84 9.42
CA GLU A 40 4.04 1.89 10.85
C GLU A 40 4.71 0.74 11.62
N ILE A 41 5.02 0.98 12.90
CA ILE A 41 5.40 -0.08 13.84
C ILE A 41 4.12 -0.72 14.36
N LEU A 42 3.89 -1.99 14.02
CA LEU A 42 2.73 -2.75 14.46
C LEU A 42 3.10 -3.70 15.59
N ARG A 43 2.08 -4.25 16.27
CA ARG A 43 2.26 -5.34 17.25
C ARG A 43 3.03 -6.54 16.67
N GLY A 44 2.86 -6.81 15.37
CA GLY A 44 3.55 -7.89 14.65
C GLY A 44 4.95 -7.53 14.16
N GLY A 45 5.44 -6.31 14.43
CA GLY A 45 6.73 -5.82 13.96
C GLY A 45 6.60 -4.58 13.07
N ALA A 46 7.76 -4.12 12.60
CA ALA A 46 7.86 -2.98 11.70
C ALA A 46 7.35 -3.35 10.31
N GLU A 47 6.42 -2.55 9.76
CA GLU A 47 6.04 -2.70 8.36
C GLU A 47 7.24 -2.43 7.46
N ASP A 48 7.37 -3.22 6.40
CA ASP A 48 8.40 -3.10 5.38
C ASP A 48 7.81 -2.87 3.98
N TYR A 49 6.49 -2.68 3.88
CA TYR A 49 5.81 -2.25 2.66
C TYR A 49 4.46 -1.59 2.97
N ILE A 50 4.00 -0.74 2.05
CA ILE A 50 2.63 -0.21 2.04
C ILE A 50 1.71 -1.24 1.39
N SER A 51 0.73 -1.71 2.15
CA SER A 51 -0.27 -2.67 1.67
C SER A 51 -1.25 -2.03 0.68
N VAL A 52 -1.39 -2.69 -0.48
CA VAL A 52 -2.34 -2.33 -1.55
C VAL A 52 -3.05 -3.58 -2.07
N LEU A 53 -4.27 -3.41 -2.55
CA LEU A 53 -5.09 -4.47 -3.16
C LEU A 53 -5.08 -4.34 -4.68
N ARG A 54 -5.29 -5.44 -5.39
CA ARG A 54 -5.40 -5.44 -6.85
C ARG A 54 -6.79 -5.86 -7.32
N ASP A 55 -7.79 -5.83 -6.46
CA ASP A 55 -9.17 -6.16 -6.82
C ASP A 55 -9.82 -5.09 -7.70
N GLU A 56 -10.92 -5.46 -8.36
CA GLU A 56 -11.82 -4.52 -9.04
C GLU A 56 -12.47 -3.56 -8.05
N GLU A 57 -12.80 -2.36 -8.51
CA GLU A 57 -13.36 -1.27 -7.70
C GLU A 57 -14.61 -1.69 -6.88
N GLU A 58 -15.47 -2.52 -7.47
CA GLU A 58 -16.68 -3.05 -6.82
C GLU A 58 -16.37 -4.04 -5.67
N LYS A 59 -15.25 -4.76 -5.77
CA LYS A 59 -14.79 -5.75 -4.78
C LYS A 59 -13.93 -5.11 -3.69
N LEU A 60 -13.31 -3.95 -3.94
CA LEU A 60 -12.47 -3.26 -2.96
C LEU A 60 -13.21 -2.98 -1.65
N GLN A 61 -14.48 -2.57 -1.72
CA GLN A 61 -15.28 -2.34 -0.52
C GLN A 61 -15.46 -3.63 0.29
N GLN A 62 -15.73 -4.76 -0.39
CA GLN A 62 -15.92 -6.05 0.27
C GLN A 62 -14.63 -6.57 0.89
N VAL A 63 -13.51 -6.45 0.20
CA VAL A 63 -12.20 -6.92 0.68
C VAL A 63 -11.64 -6.01 1.76
N SER A 64 -12.00 -4.71 1.77
CA SER A 64 -11.55 -3.74 2.76
C SER A 64 -11.96 -4.09 4.20
N VAL A 65 -13.03 -4.86 4.40
CA VAL A 65 -13.49 -5.29 5.74
C VAL A 65 -12.45 -6.15 6.49
N ASN A 66 -11.52 -6.77 5.75
CA ASN A 66 -10.42 -7.52 6.35
C ASN A 66 -9.35 -6.62 6.97
N PHE A 67 -9.37 -5.32 6.65
CA PHE A 67 -8.44 -4.35 7.20
C PHE A 67 -9.05 -3.68 8.42
N LYS A 68 -8.28 -3.68 9.51
CA LYS A 68 -8.65 -2.99 10.73
C LYS A 68 -7.89 -1.66 10.82
N PRO A 69 -8.58 -0.55 11.10
CA PRO A 69 -7.91 0.69 11.42
C PRO A 69 -7.01 0.48 12.65
N ARG A 70 -5.84 1.11 12.64
CA ARG A 70 -4.81 0.95 13.69
C ARG A 70 -4.80 2.11 14.66
N THR A 71 -5.11 3.31 14.16
CA THR A 71 -5.26 4.52 14.97
C THR A 71 -6.66 4.53 15.59
N GLN A 72 -6.73 4.83 16.89
CA GLN A 72 -8.02 4.98 17.56
C GLN A 72 -8.83 6.11 16.92
N GLY A 73 -10.13 5.87 16.70
CA GLY A 73 -11.03 6.81 16.04
C GLY A 73 -11.04 6.69 14.51
N ASP A 74 -10.10 5.94 13.93
CA ASP A 74 -10.15 5.66 12.51
C ASP A 74 -11.25 4.65 12.14
N LYS A 75 -11.84 4.86 10.97
CA LYS A 75 -12.74 3.92 10.29
C LYS A 75 -12.42 3.86 8.80
N ILE A 76 -12.79 2.76 8.14
CA ILE A 76 -12.68 2.65 6.67
C ILE A 76 -13.46 3.81 6.05
N TYR A 77 -12.77 4.62 5.25
CA TYR A 77 -13.33 5.77 4.55
C TYR A 77 -13.52 5.48 3.06
N GLY A 78 -12.59 4.74 2.46
CA GLY A 78 -12.63 4.39 1.04
C GLY A 78 -11.28 3.84 0.58
N TYR A 79 -10.95 4.10 -0.68
CA TYR A 79 -9.67 3.72 -1.26
C TYR A 79 -9.20 4.79 -2.26
N THR A 80 -7.91 4.77 -2.58
CA THR A 80 -7.35 5.49 -3.72
C THR A 80 -6.69 4.51 -4.68
N LEU A 81 -6.86 4.75 -5.97
CA LEU A 81 -6.26 3.94 -7.03
C LEU A 81 -4.92 4.53 -7.46
N LEU A 82 -3.98 3.65 -7.76
CA LEU A 82 -2.63 3.94 -8.22
C LEU A 82 -2.34 3.06 -9.43
N LYS A 83 -1.61 3.55 -10.42
CA LYS A 83 -1.15 2.70 -11.53
C LYS A 83 0.17 2.03 -11.18
N ALA A 84 0.31 0.76 -11.55
CA ALA A 84 1.50 -0.02 -11.24
C ALA A 84 2.77 0.55 -11.89
N ASN A 85 2.68 1.02 -13.15
CA ASN A 85 3.80 1.67 -13.84
C ASN A 85 4.22 2.96 -13.14
N GLU A 86 3.27 3.83 -12.79
CA GLU A 86 3.55 5.11 -12.12
C GLU A 86 4.24 4.86 -10.77
N ILE A 87 3.84 3.84 -10.01
CA ILE A 87 4.51 3.45 -8.75
C ILE A 87 5.97 3.05 -8.98
N ARG A 88 6.26 2.30 -10.05
CA ARG A 88 7.62 1.81 -10.36
C ARG A 88 8.53 2.92 -10.88
N GLU A 89 7.93 3.93 -11.51
CA GLU A 89 8.63 5.11 -12.03
C GLU A 89 8.82 6.19 -10.95
N LEU A 90 8.22 6.02 -9.76
CA LEU A 90 8.49 6.89 -8.60
C LEU A 90 9.98 6.86 -8.26
N ASP A 91 10.52 8.05 -7.98
CA ASP A 91 11.89 8.28 -7.54
C ASP A 91 12.99 7.84 -8.54
N THR A 92 12.67 7.75 -9.84
CA THR A 92 13.67 7.53 -10.91
C THR A 92 14.72 8.65 -11.00
N GLU A 93 14.48 9.82 -10.40
CA GLU A 93 15.39 10.96 -10.36
C GLU A 93 16.45 10.87 -9.24
N LEU A 94 16.31 9.93 -8.30
CA LEU A 94 17.25 9.76 -7.18
C LEU A 94 17.92 8.40 -7.30
N GLU A 95 19.15 8.38 -7.83
CA GLU A 95 19.91 7.17 -8.19
C GLU A 95 20.02 6.12 -7.07
N ASN A 96 19.86 6.54 -5.81
CA ASN A 96 19.97 5.66 -4.66
C ASN A 96 18.62 5.18 -4.10
N ARG A 97 17.51 5.47 -4.75
CA ARG A 97 16.16 5.06 -4.32
C ARG A 97 15.53 4.14 -5.36
N THR A 98 14.76 3.18 -4.87
CA THR A 98 14.00 2.29 -5.73
C THR A 98 12.69 1.93 -5.07
N VAL A 99 11.60 2.06 -5.82
CA VAL A 99 10.28 1.59 -5.40
C VAL A 99 9.98 0.28 -6.13
N THR A 100 9.52 -0.71 -5.39
CA THR A 100 9.09 -2.00 -5.95
C THR A 100 7.66 -2.29 -5.57
N LEU A 101 6.90 -2.82 -6.53
CA LEU A 101 5.54 -3.32 -6.33
C LEU A 101 5.53 -4.83 -6.50
N THR A 102 5.29 -5.57 -5.42
CA THR A 102 5.42 -7.03 -5.36
C THR A 102 4.13 -7.71 -4.90
N PRO A 103 3.72 -8.84 -5.51
CA PRO A 103 2.63 -9.65 -4.98
C PRO A 103 2.93 -10.12 -3.56
N LYS A 104 1.90 -10.08 -2.71
CA LYS A 104 1.92 -10.55 -1.31
C LYS A 104 0.66 -11.37 -1.02
N PRO A 105 0.34 -12.40 -1.83
CA PRO A 105 -0.89 -13.16 -1.68
C PRO A 105 -0.96 -13.81 -0.31
N SER A 106 -2.15 -13.80 0.29
CA SER A 106 -2.45 -14.53 1.51
C SER A 106 -3.79 -15.23 1.37
N LYS A 107 -4.09 -16.19 2.26
CA LYS A 107 -5.34 -16.95 2.25
C LYS A 107 -6.59 -16.06 2.19
N ASN A 108 -6.57 -14.94 2.92
CA ASN A 108 -7.72 -14.03 3.01
C ASN A 108 -7.65 -12.87 2.00
N LEU A 109 -6.46 -12.60 1.46
CA LEU A 109 -6.21 -11.53 0.49
C LEU A 109 -5.33 -12.09 -0.65
N PRO A 110 -5.90 -12.88 -1.57
CA PRO A 110 -5.12 -13.50 -2.65
C PRO A 110 -4.55 -12.46 -3.61
N LEU A 111 -5.21 -11.32 -3.79
CA LEU A 111 -4.77 -10.23 -4.67
C LEU A 111 -4.09 -9.08 -3.91
N HIS A 112 -3.50 -9.36 -2.75
CA HIS A 112 -2.69 -8.40 -2.01
C HIS A 112 -1.32 -8.19 -2.65
N ALA A 113 -0.83 -6.96 -2.57
CA ALA A 113 0.50 -6.56 -2.99
C ALA A 113 1.09 -5.53 -2.01
N GLY A 114 2.42 -5.37 -2.07
CA GLY A 114 3.16 -4.42 -1.25
C GLY A 114 4.01 -3.49 -2.09
N ILE A 115 3.95 -2.19 -1.79
CA ILE A 115 4.88 -1.18 -2.29
C ILE A 115 6.02 -1.06 -1.28
N SER A 116 7.23 -1.46 -1.67
CA SER A 116 8.43 -1.37 -0.82
C SER A 116 9.39 -0.30 -1.34
N LEU A 117 9.97 0.47 -0.44
CA LEU A 117 11.02 1.44 -0.73
C LEU A 117 12.39 0.83 -0.38
N TYR A 118 13.37 1.06 -1.25
CA TYR A 118 14.77 0.74 -1.02
C TYR A 118 15.58 2.02 -1.11
N ILE A 119 16.53 2.21 -0.20
CA ILE A 119 17.53 3.29 -0.24
C ILE A 119 18.90 2.66 -0.12
N ASN A 120 19.83 2.99 -1.02
CA ASN A 120 21.16 2.36 -1.11
C ASN A 120 21.06 0.83 -1.13
N ASN A 121 20.10 0.26 -1.89
CA ASN A 121 19.77 -1.17 -1.95
C ASN A 121 19.30 -1.81 -0.63
N LYS A 122 19.14 -1.02 0.45
CA LYS A 122 18.57 -1.48 1.72
C LYS A 122 17.07 -1.25 1.71
N LYS A 123 16.30 -2.30 2.02
CA LYS A 123 14.86 -2.20 2.20
C LYS A 123 14.53 -1.33 3.42
N ILE A 124 13.70 -0.32 3.22
CA ILE A 124 13.24 0.58 4.27
C ILE A 124 12.07 -0.07 5.01
N THR A 125 12.14 -0.01 6.33
CA THR A 125 11.08 -0.46 7.25
C THR A 125 10.58 0.72 8.08
N ALA A 126 9.47 0.53 8.79
CA ALA A 126 8.96 1.49 9.75
C ALA A 126 9.98 1.89 10.82
N LYS A 127 10.98 1.05 11.13
CA LYS A 127 12.07 1.41 12.07
C LYS A 127 13.03 2.44 11.50
N ASP A 128 13.22 2.44 10.18
CA ASP A 128 14.15 3.37 9.53
C ASP A 128 13.53 4.76 9.30
N VAL A 129 12.19 4.85 9.30
CA VAL A 129 11.43 6.10 9.08
C VAL A 129 10.69 6.61 10.31
N SER A 130 10.56 5.78 11.34
CA SER A 130 10.27 6.29 12.66
C SER A 130 11.53 6.98 13.14
N SER A 131 11.56 8.32 13.08
CA SER A 131 12.41 9.04 14.02
C SER A 131 12.15 8.46 15.40
N ASP A 132 13.18 8.29 16.21
CA ASP A 132 13.05 8.05 17.64
C ASP A 132 12.06 9.10 18.17
N ILE A 133 10.81 8.68 18.42
CA ILE A 133 9.83 9.45 19.17
C ILE A 133 9.86 8.80 20.55
N ASP A 134 10.84 9.24 21.35
CA ASP A 134 10.65 9.37 22.79
C ASP A 134 10.01 10.74 23.07
#